data_AF-A0A645BL43-F1
#
_entry.id   AF-A0A645BL43-F1
#
_cell.length_a   1.000
_cell.length_b   1.000
_cell.length_c   1.000
_cell.angle_alpha   90.00
_cell.angle_beta   90.00
_cell.angle_gamma   90.00
#
_symmetry.space_group_name_H-M   'P 1'
#
loop_
_entity.id
_entity.type
_entity.pdbx_description
1 polymer ?
#
loop_
_entity_poly.entity_id
_entity_poly.type
_entity_poly.pdbx_seq_one_letter_code
_entity_poly.pdbx_strand_id
1 'polypeptide(L)'
;MMGRDLQPVLKSDETIHDAILYGYHGMHININDGKHTYMKAASDAENKPLYQYTLMPMHIKKMISKEELLQADRTLYDKFEFNDHVPVLRIPVDERYDRKKYYKYSEHAKYGSLLFDIEHDPLQLHPLEDPSVTDGLLKRMVKLMKDSDAPHEQYERMGLQEYLETENN
;
A
#
# COMPACT_ATOMS: atom_id res chain seq x y z
N MET A 1 2.51 14.14 -3.41
CA MET A 1 1.48 14.34 -2.36
C MET A 1 0.14 14.61 -3.04
N MET A 2 -0.89 13.77 -2.83
CA MET A 2 -2.15 13.82 -3.60
C MET A 2 -3.35 14.45 -2.84
N GLY A 3 -3.13 15.06 -1.67
CA GLY A 3 -4.21 15.64 -0.87
C GLY A 3 -4.94 16.78 -1.57
N ARG A 4 -6.26 16.86 -1.39
CA ARG A 4 -7.12 17.95 -1.85
C ARG A 4 -7.85 18.59 -0.68
N ASP A 5 -8.27 19.85 -0.87
CA ASP A 5 -9.04 20.59 0.13
C ASP A 5 -10.38 19.90 0.42
N LEU A 6 -10.73 19.74 1.70
CA LEU A 6 -11.98 19.13 2.15
C LEU A 6 -13.13 20.14 2.24
N GLN A 7 -12.88 21.45 2.13
CA GLN A 7 -13.94 22.45 2.22
C GLN A 7 -15.10 22.24 1.22
N PRO A 8 -14.88 21.84 -0.05
CA PRO A 8 -15.98 21.55 -0.98
C PRO A 8 -16.84 20.37 -0.52
N VAL A 9 -16.22 19.31 0.01
CA VAL A 9 -16.93 18.15 0.58
C VAL A 9 -17.84 18.61 1.73
N LEU A 10 -17.31 19.43 2.64
CA LEU A 10 -18.07 19.88 3.82
C LEU A 10 -19.19 20.87 3.50
N LYS A 11 -19.08 21.62 2.41
CA LYS A 11 -20.05 22.67 2.04
C LYS A 11 -21.16 22.17 1.13
N SER A 12 -20.85 21.28 0.21
CA SER A 12 -21.72 20.92 -0.92
C SER A 12 -21.67 19.43 -1.26
N ASP A 13 -21.08 18.57 -0.41
CA ASP A 13 -20.87 17.14 -0.68
C ASP A 13 -20.20 16.89 -2.04
N GLU A 14 -19.34 17.82 -2.48
CA GLU A 14 -18.65 17.72 -3.76
C GLU A 14 -17.60 16.60 -3.74
N THR A 15 -17.63 15.75 -4.76
CA THR A 15 -16.62 14.72 -4.96
C THR A 15 -15.28 15.33 -5.35
N ILE A 16 -14.28 15.19 -4.48
CA ILE A 16 -12.92 15.68 -4.73
C ILE A 16 -11.96 14.60 -5.23
N HIS A 17 -12.31 13.32 -5.09
CA HIS A 17 -11.50 12.19 -5.56
C HIS A 17 -12.41 11.13 -6.20
N ASP A 18 -12.02 10.60 -7.36
CA ASP A 18 -12.75 9.48 -7.99
C ASP A 18 -12.55 8.16 -7.23
N ALA A 19 -11.38 8.01 -6.59
CA ALA A 19 -11.06 6.91 -5.70
C ALA A 19 -9.94 7.33 -4.72
N ILE A 20 -9.88 6.66 -3.58
CA ILE A 20 -8.86 6.87 -2.54
C ILE A 20 -8.06 5.61 -2.28
N LEU A 21 -6.76 5.77 -2.09
CA LEU A 21 -5.83 4.70 -1.69
C LEU A 21 -5.53 4.82 -0.20
N TYR A 22 -5.57 3.71 0.53
CA TYR A 22 -5.25 3.66 1.96
C TYR A 22 -4.74 2.28 2.35
N GLY A 23 -4.18 2.13 3.55
CA GLY A 23 -3.68 0.84 4.02
C GLY A 23 -2.79 0.94 5.23
N TYR A 24 -2.09 -0.16 5.50
CA TYR A 24 -1.08 -0.25 6.56
C TYR A 24 0.21 -0.77 5.94
N HIS A 25 1.36 -0.16 6.29
CA HIS A 25 2.66 -0.56 5.76
C HIS A 25 2.86 -2.08 5.89
N GLY A 26 3.23 -2.75 4.80
CA GLY A 26 3.42 -4.20 4.77
C GLY A 26 2.15 -5.05 4.82
N MET A 27 0.95 -4.50 4.94
CA MET A 27 -0.31 -5.27 4.90
C MET A 27 -1.04 -5.03 3.56
N HIS A 28 -2.37 -4.97 3.59
CA HIS A 28 -3.16 -4.70 2.39
C HIS A 28 -2.95 -3.27 1.87
N ILE A 29 -3.04 -3.16 0.55
CA ILE A 29 -3.29 -1.90 -0.13
C ILE A 29 -4.77 -1.89 -0.48
N ASN A 30 -5.47 -0.87 -0.01
CA ASN A 30 -6.91 -0.76 -0.16
C ASN A 30 -7.25 0.40 -1.09
N ILE A 31 -8.31 0.22 -1.86
CA ILE A 31 -8.92 1.27 -2.68
C ILE A 31 -10.41 1.36 -2.37
N ASN A 32 -10.94 2.58 -2.34
CA ASN A 32 -12.37 2.85 -2.29
C ASN A 32 -12.76 3.85 -3.38
N ASP A 33 -13.78 3.55 -4.18
CA ASP A 33 -14.29 4.39 -5.28
C ASP A 33 -15.62 5.11 -4.94
N GLY A 34 -15.98 5.13 -3.66
CA GLY A 34 -17.25 5.63 -3.14
C GLY A 34 -18.38 4.59 -3.10
N LYS A 35 -18.28 3.48 -3.85
CA LYS A 35 -19.29 2.41 -3.88
C LYS A 35 -18.76 1.08 -3.42
N HIS A 36 -17.51 0.79 -3.72
CA HIS A 36 -16.84 -0.44 -3.38
C HIS A 36 -15.57 -0.16 -2.59
N THR A 37 -15.25 -1.06 -1.68
CA THR A 37 -13.93 -1.16 -1.05
C THR A 37 -13.29 -2.45 -1.51
N TYR A 38 -12.11 -2.35 -2.10
CA TYR A 38 -11.28 -3.51 -2.40
C TYR A 38 -10.00 -3.47 -1.59
N MET A 39 -9.73 -4.55 -0.88
CA MET A 39 -8.54 -4.75 -0.05
C MET A 39 -7.67 -5.80 -0.73
N LYS A 40 -6.56 -5.39 -1.36
CA LYS A 40 -5.62 -6.29 -2.01
C LYS A 40 -4.63 -6.83 -0.98
N ALA A 41 -4.56 -8.15 -0.83
CA ALA A 41 -3.49 -8.80 -0.06
C ALA A 41 -2.22 -8.96 -0.90
N ALA A 42 -1.10 -9.30 -0.25
CA ALA A 42 0.12 -9.71 -0.93
C ALA A 42 -0.11 -10.89 -1.89
N SER A 43 0.73 -11.03 -2.91
CA SER A 43 0.65 -12.13 -3.89
C SER A 43 0.87 -13.50 -3.27
N ASP A 44 1.65 -13.58 -2.20
CA ASP A 44 1.98 -14.81 -1.50
C ASP A 44 2.13 -14.60 0.02
N ALA A 45 2.34 -15.71 0.73
CA ALA A 45 2.49 -15.73 2.18
C ALA A 45 3.85 -15.18 2.67
N GLU A 46 4.86 -15.08 1.81
CA GLU A 46 6.15 -14.49 2.17
C GLU A 46 6.02 -12.96 2.31
N ASN A 47 5.07 -12.35 1.57
CA ASN A 47 4.76 -10.92 1.62
C ASN A 47 6.00 -10.04 1.42
N LYS A 48 6.77 -10.42 0.41
CA LYS A 48 8.03 -9.80 0.01
C LYS A 48 7.99 -9.51 -1.49
N PRO A 49 8.83 -8.59 -1.99
CA PRO A 49 9.77 -7.75 -1.25
C PRO A 49 9.08 -6.64 -0.43
N LEU A 50 9.63 -6.31 0.75
CA LEU A 50 9.13 -5.23 1.60
C LEU A 50 10.31 -4.49 2.25
N TYR A 51 10.29 -3.16 2.17
CA TYR A 51 11.36 -2.30 2.69
C TYR A 51 10.80 -1.18 3.57
N GLN A 52 11.66 -0.69 4.46
CA GLN A 52 11.50 0.55 5.20
C GLN A 52 12.49 1.59 4.66
N TYR A 53 12.00 2.82 4.53
CA TYR A 53 12.75 3.97 4.03
C TYR A 53 12.86 5.02 5.12
N THR A 54 14.07 5.37 5.56
CA THR A 54 14.25 6.33 6.66
C THR A 54 15.65 6.96 6.71
N LEU A 55 15.75 8.18 7.22
CA LEU A 55 17.02 8.80 7.65
C LEU A 55 17.31 8.58 9.15
N MET A 56 16.30 8.20 9.93
CA MET A 56 16.40 7.90 11.35
C MET A 56 16.00 6.43 11.57
N PRO A 57 16.96 5.50 11.73
CA PRO A 57 16.69 4.07 11.81
C PRO A 57 16.04 3.68 13.14
N MET A 58 14.73 3.89 13.23
CA MET A 58 13.92 3.70 14.43
C MET A 58 12.59 3.01 14.08
N HIS A 59 12.27 1.96 14.83
CA HIS A 59 10.92 1.39 14.94
C HIS A 59 10.07 2.26 15.86
N ILE A 60 8.75 2.05 15.91
CA ILE A 60 7.82 2.91 16.70
C ILE A 60 8.25 3.11 18.16
N LYS A 61 8.93 2.13 18.79
CA LYS A 61 9.32 2.19 20.21
C LYS A 61 10.81 1.92 20.49
N LYS A 62 11.65 1.70 19.48
CA LYS A 62 13.06 1.33 19.67
C LYS A 62 13.89 1.65 18.43
N MET A 63 15.19 1.81 18.59
CA MET A 63 16.11 1.84 17.44
C MET A 63 16.05 0.52 16.68
N ILE A 64 16.28 0.58 15.36
CA ILE A 64 16.53 -0.61 14.54
C ILE A 64 17.82 -1.27 15.04
N SER A 65 17.83 -2.59 15.16
CA SER A 65 18.99 -3.34 15.66
C SER A 65 20.18 -3.27 14.70
N LYS A 66 21.37 -3.61 15.20
CA LYS A 66 22.57 -3.70 14.35
C LYS A 66 22.39 -4.75 13.26
N GLU A 67 21.78 -5.87 13.58
CA GLU A 67 21.56 -7.00 12.69
C GLU A 67 20.65 -6.63 11.50
N GLU A 68 19.61 -5.84 11.77
CA GLU A 68 18.74 -5.26 10.74
C GLU A 68 19.48 -4.21 9.90
N LEU A 69 20.23 -3.30 10.52
CA LEU A 69 20.98 -2.26 9.79
C LEU A 69 22.05 -2.84 8.88
N LEU A 70 22.63 -3.99 9.22
CA LEU A 70 23.55 -4.70 8.34
C LEU A 70 22.88 -5.25 7.07
N GLN A 71 21.55 -5.35 7.03
CA GLN A 71 20.78 -5.70 5.83
C GLN A 71 20.45 -4.48 4.95
N ALA A 72 20.68 -3.26 5.44
CA ALA A 72 20.43 -2.05 4.68
C ALA A 72 21.27 -2.02 3.40
N ASP A 73 20.75 -1.34 2.38
CA ASP A 73 21.53 -1.06 1.18
C ASP A 73 22.81 -0.31 1.54
N ARG A 74 23.89 -0.61 0.81
CA ARG A 74 25.20 0.03 1.04
C ARG A 74 25.22 1.49 0.59
N THR A 75 24.27 1.88 -0.25
CA THR A 75 24.08 3.25 -0.76
C THR A 75 22.71 3.74 -0.33
N LEU A 76 22.57 5.07 -0.20
CA LEU A 76 21.26 5.66 0.03
C LEU A 76 20.40 5.52 -1.22
N TYR A 77 19.09 5.46 -1.01
CA TYR A 77 18.06 5.41 -2.03
C TYR A 77 17.50 6.81 -2.25
N ASP A 78 17.53 7.29 -3.49
CA ASP A 78 17.20 8.67 -3.89
C ASP A 78 16.19 8.73 -5.05
N LYS A 79 15.55 7.59 -5.37
CA LYS A 79 14.65 7.49 -6.52
C LYS A 79 13.24 8.04 -6.27
N PHE A 80 12.91 8.43 -5.05
CA PHE A 80 11.60 9.01 -4.76
C PHE A 80 11.53 10.44 -5.27
N GLU A 81 10.57 10.73 -6.11
CA GLU A 81 10.22 12.06 -6.57
C GLU A 81 9.43 12.82 -5.49
N PHE A 82 8.60 12.11 -4.71
CA PHE A 82 7.72 12.77 -3.72
C PHE A 82 8.47 13.52 -2.61
N ASN A 83 9.73 13.17 -2.37
CA ASN A 83 10.59 13.77 -1.36
C ASN A 83 11.75 14.57 -1.99
N ASP A 84 11.59 15.05 -3.23
CA ASP A 84 12.60 15.81 -3.97
C ASP A 84 13.96 15.10 -4.05
N HIS A 85 13.95 13.77 -4.22
CA HIS A 85 15.15 12.93 -4.31
C HIS A 85 16.06 13.00 -3.07
N VAL A 86 15.54 13.41 -1.91
CA VAL A 86 16.31 13.38 -0.67
C VAL A 86 16.69 11.93 -0.35
N PRO A 87 18.00 11.62 -0.22
CA PRO A 87 18.47 10.25 -0.08
C PRO A 87 18.10 9.67 1.29
N VAL A 88 17.63 8.42 1.33
CA VAL A 88 17.21 7.70 2.54
C VAL A 88 17.86 6.32 2.64
N LEU A 89 17.95 5.74 3.84
CA LEU A 89 18.32 4.33 3.97
C LEU A 89 17.14 3.45 3.51
N ARG A 90 17.43 2.45 2.68
CA ARG A 90 16.48 1.37 2.35
C ARG A 90 16.89 0.11 3.10
N ILE A 91 16.00 -0.38 3.97
CA ILE A 91 16.25 -1.52 4.86
C ILE A 91 15.19 -2.59 4.60
N PRO A 92 15.56 -3.83 4.26
CA PRO A 92 14.62 -4.93 4.13
C PRO A 92 13.87 -5.16 5.44
N VAL A 93 12.55 -5.35 5.35
CA VAL A 93 11.72 -5.64 6.51
C VAL A 93 11.73 -7.13 6.80
N ASP A 94 11.95 -7.47 8.07
CA ASP A 94 11.93 -8.85 8.54
C ASP A 94 11.36 -8.92 9.97
N GLU A 95 10.24 -9.63 10.11
CA GLU A 95 9.45 -9.73 11.34
C GLU A 95 10.20 -10.43 12.48
N ARG A 96 11.27 -11.16 12.16
CA ARG A 96 12.11 -11.83 13.17
C ARG A 96 12.71 -10.81 14.15
N TYR A 97 12.90 -9.57 13.74
CA TYR A 97 13.53 -8.52 14.54
C TYR A 97 12.55 -7.68 15.39
N ASP A 98 11.26 -7.63 15.04
CA ASP A 98 10.21 -7.11 15.91
C ASP A 98 8.91 -7.91 15.77
N ARG A 99 8.69 -8.82 16.74
CA ARG A 99 7.56 -9.77 16.75
C ARG A 99 6.25 -9.19 17.30
N LYS A 100 6.17 -7.87 17.48
CA LYS A 100 4.95 -7.22 17.98
C LYS A 100 3.81 -7.38 16.99
N LYS A 101 2.57 -7.38 17.50
CA LYS A 101 1.36 -7.65 16.71
C LYS A 101 1.23 -6.75 15.47
N TYR A 102 1.63 -5.49 15.56
CA TYR A 102 1.55 -4.52 14.46
C TYR A 102 2.68 -4.65 13.42
N TYR A 103 3.60 -5.60 13.61
CA TYR A 103 4.67 -5.96 12.66
C TYR A 103 4.54 -7.40 12.15
N LYS A 104 3.33 -7.98 12.25
CA LYS A 104 2.98 -9.31 11.72
C LYS A 104 2.31 -9.20 10.35
N TYR A 105 3.06 -8.66 9.40
CA TYR A 105 2.70 -8.49 8.00
C TYR A 105 2.37 -9.82 7.29
N SER A 106 3.15 -10.87 7.52
CA SER A 106 2.99 -12.21 6.92
C SER A 106 1.69 -12.88 7.37
N GLU A 107 1.35 -12.79 8.66
CA GLU A 107 0.09 -13.33 9.21
C GLU A 107 -1.14 -12.66 8.61
N HIS A 108 -1.00 -11.46 8.05
CA HIS A 108 -2.10 -10.73 7.43
C HIS A 108 -2.52 -11.35 6.08
N ALA A 109 -1.62 -12.09 5.41
CA ALA A 109 -1.92 -12.76 4.15
C ALA A 109 -3.05 -13.80 4.26
N LYS A 110 -3.29 -14.36 5.45
CA LYS A 110 -4.36 -15.35 5.70
C LYS A 110 -5.77 -14.83 5.41
N TYR A 111 -5.97 -13.51 5.43
CA TYR A 111 -7.27 -12.90 5.15
C TYR A 111 -7.57 -12.82 3.66
N GLY A 112 -6.58 -13.01 2.79
CA GLY A 112 -6.75 -12.91 1.34
C GLY A 112 -7.18 -11.51 0.90
N SER A 113 -7.52 -11.39 -0.39
CA SER A 113 -8.08 -10.14 -0.90
C SER A 113 -9.60 -10.14 -0.72
N LEU A 114 -10.19 -8.97 -0.42
CA LEU A 114 -11.60 -8.84 -0.09
C LEU A 114 -12.20 -7.67 -0.88
N LEU A 115 -13.39 -7.87 -1.43
CA LEU A 115 -14.19 -6.84 -2.08
C LEU A 115 -15.49 -6.68 -1.29
N PHE A 116 -15.93 -5.45 -1.08
CA PHE A 116 -17.20 -5.13 -0.43
C PHE A 116 -17.93 -4.06 -1.23
N ASP A 117 -19.25 -4.20 -1.32
CA ASP A 117 -20.16 -3.16 -1.79
C ASP A 117 -20.57 -2.30 -0.59
N ILE A 118 -20.03 -1.08 -0.49
CA ILE A 118 -20.28 -0.17 0.63
C ILE A 118 -21.67 0.45 0.55
N GLU A 119 -22.27 0.54 -0.63
CA GLU A 119 -23.64 1.07 -0.81
C GLU A 119 -24.67 0.13 -0.19
N HIS A 120 -24.50 -1.18 -0.36
CA HIS A 120 -25.43 -2.20 0.14
C HIS A 120 -24.95 -2.94 1.40
N ASP A 121 -23.65 -2.92 1.71
CA ASP A 121 -23.01 -3.52 2.89
C ASP A 121 -22.02 -2.53 3.57
N PRO A 122 -22.53 -1.44 4.16
CA PRO A 122 -21.68 -0.40 4.77
C PRO A 122 -20.84 -0.90 5.95
N LEU A 123 -21.19 -2.04 6.54
CA LEU A 123 -20.47 -2.67 7.65
C LEU A 123 -19.45 -3.73 7.20
N GLN A 124 -19.33 -3.98 5.88
CA GLN A 124 -18.35 -4.92 5.31
C GLN A 124 -18.45 -6.33 5.92
N LEU A 125 -19.68 -6.82 6.09
CA LEU A 125 -19.96 -8.12 6.68
C LEU A 125 -19.97 -9.25 5.65
N HIS A 126 -20.20 -8.94 4.38
CA HIS A 126 -20.42 -9.90 3.31
C HIS A 126 -19.51 -9.58 2.11
N PRO A 127 -18.35 -10.26 2.01
CA PRO A 127 -17.48 -10.10 0.85
C PRO A 127 -18.22 -10.44 -0.46
N LEU A 128 -17.99 -9.62 -1.48
CA LEU A 128 -18.50 -9.77 -2.84
C LEU A 128 -17.46 -10.48 -3.72
N GLU A 129 -17.92 -11.33 -4.63
CA GLU A 129 -17.09 -11.90 -5.69
C GLU A 129 -17.55 -11.35 -7.06
N ASP A 130 -16.88 -10.29 -7.52
CA ASP A 130 -17.12 -9.71 -8.85
C ASP A 130 -15.77 -9.42 -9.54
N PRO A 131 -15.35 -10.28 -10.50
CA PRO A 131 -14.09 -10.09 -11.21
C PRO A 131 -14.02 -8.79 -12.03
N SER A 132 -15.16 -8.31 -12.56
CA SER A 132 -15.20 -7.09 -13.37
C SER A 132 -14.98 -5.86 -12.51
N VAL A 133 -15.63 -5.80 -11.34
CA VAL A 133 -15.42 -4.73 -10.36
C VAL A 133 -13.98 -4.77 -9.83
N THR A 134 -13.49 -5.98 -9.51
CA THR A 134 -12.12 -6.19 -9.02
C THR A 134 -11.07 -5.68 -10.01
N ASP A 135 -11.16 -6.07 -11.29
CA ASP A 135 -10.23 -5.62 -12.34
C ASP A 135 -10.26 -4.08 -12.51
N GLY A 136 -11.46 -3.48 -12.51
CA GLY A 136 -11.63 -2.03 -12.59
C GLY A 136 -10.98 -1.29 -11.41
N LEU A 137 -11.12 -1.82 -10.19
CA LEU A 137 -10.51 -1.26 -8.99
C LEU A 137 -8.99 -1.47 -8.97
N LEU A 138 -8.49 -2.60 -9.46
CA LEU A 138 -7.05 -2.87 -9.57
C LEU A 138 -6.35 -1.91 -10.53
N LYS A 139 -6.96 -1.61 -11.68
CA LYS A 139 -6.45 -0.60 -12.62
C LYS A 139 -6.35 0.78 -11.96
N ARG A 140 -7.41 1.21 -11.26
CA ARG A 140 -7.41 2.48 -10.51
C ARG A 140 -6.39 2.47 -9.36
N MET A 141 -6.24 1.34 -8.67
CA MET A 141 -5.26 1.17 -7.59
C MET A 141 -3.84 1.39 -8.10
N VAL A 142 -3.46 0.73 -9.20
CA VAL A 142 -2.13 0.87 -9.79
C VAL A 142 -1.88 2.29 -10.28
N LYS A 143 -2.87 2.94 -10.88
CA LYS A 143 -2.79 4.35 -11.24
C LYS A 143 -2.52 5.24 -10.02
N LEU A 144 -3.29 5.09 -8.94
CA LEU A 144 -3.10 5.87 -7.71
C LEU A 144 -1.77 5.57 -7.01
N MET A 145 -1.30 4.32 -7.05
CA MET A 145 0.02 3.92 -6.54
C MET A 145 1.13 4.64 -7.31
N LYS A 146 1.03 4.69 -8.65
CA LYS A 146 1.98 5.39 -9.51
C LYS A 146 1.95 6.90 -9.26
N ASP A 147 0.76 7.49 -9.23
CA ASP A 147 0.57 8.93 -8.93
C ASP A 147 1.06 9.30 -7.51
N SER A 148 1.16 8.31 -6.60
CA SER A 148 1.71 8.45 -5.25
C SER A 148 3.20 8.13 -5.13
N ASP A 149 3.90 7.87 -6.24
CA ASP A 149 5.31 7.49 -6.28
C ASP A 149 5.62 6.22 -5.46
N ALA A 150 4.71 5.23 -5.52
CA ALA A 150 4.92 3.94 -4.88
C ALA A 150 6.11 3.21 -5.52
N PRO A 151 7.03 2.65 -4.71
CA PRO A 151 8.24 2.03 -5.25
C PRO A 151 7.93 0.70 -5.94
N HIS A 152 8.76 0.32 -6.94
CA HIS A 152 8.50 -0.82 -7.84
C HIS A 152 8.23 -2.13 -7.09
N GLU A 153 8.93 -2.39 -5.99
CA GLU A 153 8.74 -3.60 -5.17
C GLU A 153 7.31 -3.76 -4.63
N GLN A 154 6.52 -2.70 -4.52
CA GLN A 154 5.14 -2.82 -4.06
C GLN A 154 4.26 -3.46 -5.12
N TYR A 155 4.53 -3.25 -6.41
CA TYR A 155 3.80 -3.93 -7.47
C TYR A 155 4.19 -5.41 -7.52
N GLU A 156 5.46 -5.74 -7.28
CA GLU A 156 5.93 -7.13 -7.13
C GLU A 156 5.26 -7.81 -5.94
N ARG A 157 5.36 -7.23 -4.74
CA ARG A 157 4.78 -7.76 -3.49
C ARG A 157 3.28 -8.03 -3.58
N MET A 158 2.58 -7.22 -4.37
CA MET A 158 1.13 -7.31 -4.52
C MET A 158 0.71 -8.09 -5.77
N GLY A 159 1.65 -8.51 -6.64
CA GLY A 159 1.33 -9.19 -7.90
C GLY A 159 0.57 -8.31 -8.88
N LEU A 160 0.93 -7.04 -9.00
CA LEU A 160 0.25 -6.04 -9.83
C LEU A 160 1.05 -5.61 -11.06
N GLN A 161 2.10 -6.35 -11.42
CA GLN A 161 3.01 -5.98 -12.51
C GLN A 161 2.32 -5.95 -13.87
N GLU A 162 1.38 -6.86 -14.14
CA GLU A 162 0.61 -6.90 -15.40
C GLU A 162 -0.22 -5.62 -15.63
N TYR A 163 -0.65 -4.96 -14.57
CA TYR A 163 -1.41 -3.71 -14.63
C TYR A 163 -0.53 -2.49 -14.94
N LEU A 164 0.79 -2.58 -14.76
CA LEU A 164 1.73 -1.53 -15.18
C LEU A 164 1.91 -1.50 -16.71
N GLU A 165 1.85 -2.66 -17.35
CA GLU A 165 2.07 -2.81 -18.79
C GLU A 165 0.83 -2.39 -19.61
N THR A 166 -0.36 -2.56 -19.04
CA THR A 166 -1.65 -2.35 -19.71
C THR A 166 -1.96 -0.86 -19.98
N GLU A 167 -1.32 0.10 -19.31
CA GLU A 167 -1.52 1.54 -19.58
C GLU A 167 -0.71 2.08 -20.78
N ASN A 168 0.24 1.30 -21.33
CA ASN A 168 1.12 1.75 -22.43
C ASN A 168 0.61 1.38 -23.83
N ASN A 169 -0.61 0.83 -23.95
CA ASN A 169 -1.31 0.50 -25.20
C ASN A 169 -2.65 1.24 -25.29
#